data_AF-A0A2V6FC88-F1
#
_entry.id   AF-A0A2V6FC88-F1
#
_cell.length_a   1.000
_cell.length_b   1.000
_cell.length_c   1.000
_cell.angle_alpha   90.00
_cell.angle_beta   90.00
_cell.angle_gamma   90.00
#
_symmetry.space_group_name_H-M   'P 1'
#
loop_
_entity.id
_entity.type
_entity.pdbx_description
1 polymer ?
#
loop_
_entity_poly.entity_id
_entity_poly.type
_entity_poly.pdbx_seq_one_letter_code
_entity_poly.pdbx_strand_id
1 'polypeptide(L)'
;MITNERPSPYGQRSYSAAPKPSVPEETLKTDKIQIERKTFVFTLKENIRGRFLRITEDVNGRRDTIIVPAPGLEEFKKLLDEMVKASTEIPAKSQ
;
A
#
# COMPACT_ATOMS: atom_id res chain seq x y z
N MET A 1 -6.50 -20.07 45.41
CA MET A 1 -5.91 -18.74 45.19
C MET A 1 -5.89 -18.49 43.68
N ILE A 2 -6.27 -17.28 43.30
CA ILE A 2 -6.88 -16.87 42.02
C ILE A 2 -5.93 -17.06 40.82
N THR A 3 -6.40 -17.75 39.78
CA THR A 3 -5.77 -17.77 38.46
C THR A 3 -6.00 -16.42 37.78
N ASN A 4 -4.92 -15.66 37.57
CA ASN A 4 -4.96 -14.40 36.83
C ASN A 4 -5.06 -14.66 35.31
N GLU A 5 -6.21 -15.14 34.85
CA GLU A 5 -6.59 -15.03 33.44
C GLU A 5 -7.16 -13.63 33.21
N ARG A 6 -6.28 -12.68 32.90
CA ARG A 6 -6.72 -11.46 32.20
C ARG A 6 -6.99 -11.84 30.75
N PRO A 7 -8.24 -11.85 30.25
CA PRO A 7 -8.46 -11.95 28.83
C PRO A 7 -7.86 -10.70 28.18
N SER A 8 -6.79 -10.89 27.39
CA SER A 8 -6.33 -9.85 26.48
C SER A 8 -7.49 -9.48 25.54
N PRO A 9 -7.89 -8.20 25.43
CA PRO A 9 -8.95 -7.79 24.51
C PRO A 9 -8.51 -7.85 23.03
N TYR A 10 -7.22 -8.11 22.79
CA TYR A 10 -6.68 -8.35 21.46
C TYR A 10 -6.43 -9.85 21.30
N GLY A 11 -7.54 -10.56 21.09
CA GLY A 11 -7.52 -11.92 20.59
C GLY A 11 -6.73 -11.99 19.27
N GLN A 12 -5.90 -13.02 19.19
CA GLN A 12 -5.21 -13.52 18.00
C GLN A 12 -6.14 -13.48 16.78
N ARG A 13 -6.04 -12.45 15.94
CA ARG A 13 -6.57 -12.52 14.58
C ARG A 13 -5.65 -13.40 13.76
N SER A 14 -5.87 -14.71 13.84
CA SER A 14 -5.55 -15.59 12.72
C SER A 14 -6.37 -15.10 11.53
N TYR A 15 -5.74 -14.35 10.63
CA TYR A 15 -6.37 -13.93 9.37
C TYR A 15 -6.52 -15.14 8.45
N SER A 16 -7.42 -16.06 8.78
CA SER A 16 -8.18 -16.78 7.75
C SER A 16 -9.12 -15.77 7.12
N ALA A 17 -8.55 -14.90 6.27
CA ALA A 17 -9.30 -13.97 5.45
C ALA A 17 -10.10 -14.82 4.46
N ALA A 18 -11.34 -15.16 4.82
CA ALA A 18 -12.33 -15.58 3.85
C ALA A 18 -12.26 -14.60 2.67
N PRO A 19 -12.19 -15.09 1.41
CA PRO A 19 -12.07 -14.20 0.26
C PRO A 19 -13.28 -13.27 0.29
N LYS A 20 -13.02 -11.98 0.52
CA LYS A 20 -14.07 -10.95 0.42
C LYS A 20 -14.72 -11.12 -0.95
N PRO A 21 -16.07 -11.09 -1.05
CA PRO A 21 -16.75 -11.23 -2.33
C PRO A 21 -16.12 -10.26 -3.33
N SER A 22 -15.66 -10.80 -4.46
CA SER A 22 -14.97 -10.00 -5.47
C SER A 22 -15.99 -9.05 -6.07
N VAL A 23 -15.96 -7.78 -5.65
CA VAL A 23 -16.63 -6.72 -6.40
C VAL A 23 -16.02 -6.74 -7.81
N PRO A 24 -16.82 -6.72 -8.89
CA PRO A 24 -16.28 -6.59 -10.23
C PRO A 24 -15.36 -5.36 -10.30
N GLU A 25 -14.09 -5.60 -10.62
CA GLU A 25 -13.06 -4.57 -10.78
C GLU A 25 -12.62 -4.57 -12.24
N GLU A 26 -12.82 -3.45 -12.94
CA GLU A 26 -12.28 -3.24 -14.28
C GLU A 26 -10.86 -2.66 -14.17
N THR A 27 -9.92 -3.18 -14.95
CA THR A 27 -8.55 -2.66 -14.99
C THR A 27 -8.40 -1.67 -16.14
N LEU A 28 -8.16 -0.41 -15.80
CA LEU A 28 -8.01 0.67 -16.78
C LEU A 28 -6.58 0.78 -17.31
N LYS A 29 -5.58 0.65 -16.42
CA LYS A 29 -4.17 0.72 -16.78
C LYS A 29 -3.32 -0.07 -15.79
N THR A 30 -2.28 -0.72 -16.29
CA THR A 30 -1.25 -1.36 -15.46
C THR A 30 0.12 -0.96 -15.96
N ASP A 31 1.02 -0.67 -15.04
CA ASP A 31 2.44 -0.48 -15.32
C ASP A 31 3.30 -1.03 -14.18
N LYS A 32 4.60 -1.22 -14.41
CA LYS A 32 5.53 -1.69 -13.38
C LYS A 32 6.90 -1.07 -13.53
N ILE A 33 7.57 -0.89 -12.40
CA ILE A 33 8.96 -0.43 -12.33
C ILE A 33 9.78 -1.36 -11.45
N GLN A 34 11.02 -1.60 -11.84
CA GLN A 34 11.99 -2.33 -11.03
C GLN A 34 12.98 -1.33 -10.44
N ILE A 35 13.14 -1.35 -9.12
CA ILE A 35 14.12 -0.54 -8.40
C ILE A 35 14.90 -1.49 -7.49
N GLU A 36 16.18 -1.68 -7.78
CA GLU A 36 17.04 -2.68 -7.12
C GLU A 36 16.37 -4.08 -7.11
N ARG A 37 16.14 -4.65 -5.93
CA ARG A 37 15.47 -5.94 -5.73
C ARG A 37 13.94 -5.86 -5.65
N LYS A 38 13.35 -4.66 -5.72
CA LYS A 38 11.92 -4.45 -5.55
C LYS A 38 11.24 -4.23 -6.89
N THR A 39 10.13 -4.93 -7.15
CA THR A 39 9.22 -4.63 -8.26
C THR A 39 8.00 -3.90 -7.72
N PHE A 40 7.73 -2.69 -8.21
CA PHE A 40 6.49 -1.99 -7.92
C PHE A 40 5.55 -2.11 -9.11
N VAL A 41 4.32 -2.57 -8.88
CA VAL A 41 3.25 -2.66 -9.88
C VAL A 41 2.16 -1.66 -9.54
N PHE A 42 1.80 -0.84 -10.51
CA PHE A 42 0.77 0.19 -10.40
C PHE A 42 -0.40 -0.23 -11.27
N THR A 43 -1.57 -0.43 -10.67
CA THR A 43 -2.79 -0.84 -11.40
C THR A 43 -3.92 0.12 -11.08
N LEU A 44 -4.32 0.94 -12.06
CA LEU A 44 -5.50 1.78 -11.97
C LEU A 44 -6.74 0.95 -12.29
N LYS A 45 -7.68 0.90 -11.35
CA LYS A 45 -8.91 0.11 -11.44
C LYS A 45 -10.14 0.96 -11.18
N GLU A 46 -11.27 0.46 -11.64
CA GLU A 46 -12.60 1.02 -11.40
C GLU A 46 -13.56 -0.05 -10.87
N ASN A 47 -14.39 0.31 -9.90
CA ASN A 47 -15.50 -0.51 -9.42
C ASN A 47 -16.73 0.37 -9.19
N ILE A 48 -17.82 -0.22 -8.69
CA ILE A 48 -19.08 0.52 -8.43
C ILE A 48 -18.94 1.71 -7.45
N ARG A 49 -17.86 1.76 -6.66
CA ARG A 49 -17.58 2.85 -5.70
C ARG A 49 -16.68 3.92 -6.30
N GLY A 50 -16.19 3.73 -7.52
CA GLY A 50 -15.31 4.65 -8.25
C GLY A 50 -13.93 4.06 -8.55
N ARG A 51 -12.99 4.95 -8.89
CA ARG A 51 -11.63 4.60 -9.31
C ARG A 51 -10.65 4.60 -8.15
N PHE A 52 -9.65 3.74 -8.24
CA PHE A 52 -8.56 3.66 -7.29
C PHE A 52 -7.29 3.12 -7.94
N LEU A 53 -6.13 3.54 -7.43
CA LEU A 53 -4.84 3.01 -7.80
C LEU A 53 -4.43 1.95 -6.77
N ARG A 54 -4.15 0.74 -7.24
CA ARG A 54 -3.51 -0.31 -6.43
C ARG A 54 -2.01 -0.27 -6.70
N ILE A 55 -1.22 -0.18 -5.64
CA ILE A 55 0.25 -0.21 -5.73
C ILE A 55 0.69 -1.47 -4.98
N THR A 56 1.33 -2.39 -5.69
CA THR A 56 1.88 -3.63 -5.12
C THR A 56 3.40 -3.57 -5.15
N GLU A 57 4.02 -3.70 -3.99
CA GLU A 57 5.46 -3.97 -3.85
C GLU A 57 5.66 -5.49 -3.84
N ASP A 58 6.60 -5.99 -4.64
CA ASP A 58 7.06 -7.38 -4.65
C ASP A 58 8.56 -7.43 -4.36
N VAL A 59 8.93 -8.18 -3.33
CA VAL A 59 10.33 -8.44 -2.94
C VAL A 59 10.53 -9.94 -2.80
N ASN A 60 11.12 -10.55 -3.84
CA ASN A 60 11.38 -12.00 -3.89
C ASN A 60 10.14 -12.85 -3.54
N GLY A 61 8.96 -12.46 -4.03
CA GLY A 61 7.70 -13.17 -3.80
C GLY A 61 6.92 -12.72 -2.57
N ARG A 62 7.50 -11.87 -1.70
CA ARG A 62 6.75 -11.19 -0.64
C ARG A 62 6.04 -9.98 -1.23
N ARG A 63 4.71 -10.00 -1.18
CA ARG A 63 3.86 -8.96 -1.78
C ARG A 63 3.16 -8.12 -0.72
N ASP A 64 3.43 -6.82 -0.74
CA ASP A 64 2.72 -5.83 0.07
C ASP A 64 1.90 -4.94 -0.88
N THR A 65 0.70 -4.51 -0.47
CA THR A 65 -0.19 -3.74 -1.38
C THR A 65 -0.93 -2.65 -0.63
N ILE A 66 -0.97 -1.47 -1.24
CA ILE A 66 -1.78 -0.34 -0.80
C ILE A 66 -2.79 0.05 -1.87
N ILE A 67 -3.86 0.72 -1.47
CA ILE A 67 -4.89 1.25 -2.35
C ILE A 67 -5.03 2.74 -2.08
N VAL A 68 -4.91 3.54 -3.13
CA VAL A 68 -5.10 5.00 -3.09
C VAL A 68 -6.36 5.34 -3.89
N PRO A 69 -7.41 5.91 -3.28
CA PRO A 69 -8.57 6.38 -4.02
C PRO A 69 -8.19 7.43 -5.07
N ALA A 70 -8.82 7.39 -6.25
CA ALA A 70 -8.51 8.33 -7.33
C ALA A 70 -8.60 9.81 -6.93
N PRO A 71 -9.55 10.26 -6.08
CA PRO A 71 -9.62 11.65 -5.65
C PRO A 71 -8.38 12.17 -4.93
N GLY A 72 -7.57 11.30 -4.30
CA GLY A 72 -6.36 11.68 -3.56
C GLY A 72 -5.06 11.53 -4.35
N LEU A 73 -5.12 11.18 -5.64
CA LEU A 73 -3.92 10.93 -6.44
C LEU A 73 -3.13 12.20 -6.75
N GLU A 74 -3.80 13.35 -6.84
CA GLU A 74 -3.14 14.64 -7.10
C GLU A 74 -2.31 15.08 -5.89
N GLU A 75 -2.86 14.98 -4.68
CA GLU A 75 -2.14 15.25 -3.43
C GLU A 75 -1.01 14.23 -3.22
N PHE A 76 -1.27 12.96 -3.52
CA PHE A 76 -0.25 11.91 -3.43
C PHE A 76 0.94 12.19 -4.36
N LYS A 77 0.68 12.62 -5.60
CA LYS A 77 1.71 13.03 -6.55
C LYS A 77 2.51 14.24 -6.03
N LYS A 78 1.84 15.28 -5.54
CA LYS A 78 2.51 16.48 -5.00
C LYS A 78 3.46 16.12 -3.87
N LEU A 79 3.03 15.28 -2.93
CA LEU A 79 3.86 14.83 -1.82
C LEU A 79 5.05 13.99 -2.30
N LEU A 80 4.85 13.11 -3.30
CA LEU A 80 5.97 12.38 -3.91
C LEU A 80 6.98 13.33 -4.56
N ASP A 81 6.52 14.34 -5.31
CA ASP A 81 7.38 15.34 -5.93
C ASP A 81 8.20 16.12 -4.88
N GLU A 82 7.59 16.45 -3.74
CA GLU A 82 8.28 17.07 -2.60
C GLU A 82 9.35 16.16 -1.98
N MET A 83 9.04 14.87 -1.78
CA MET A 83 10.02 13.89 -1.29
C MET A 83 11.19 13.71 -2.27
N VAL A 84 10.92 13.75 -3.57
CA VAL A 84 11.98 13.69 -4.60
C VAL A 84 12.91 14.90 -4.49
N LYS A 85 12.37 16.12 -4.38
CA LYS A 85 13.18 17.33 -4.18
C LYS A 85 14.06 17.22 -2.93
N ALA A 86 13.45 16.83 -1.81
CA ALA A 86 14.18 16.63 -0.56
C ALA A 86 15.28 15.56 -0.65
N SER A 87 15.08 14.51 -1.46
CA SER A 87 16.09 13.45 -1.66
C SER A 87 17.31 13.94 -2.46
N THR A 88 17.13 14.94 -3.33
CA THR A 88 18.22 15.55 -4.10
C THR A 88 18.96 16.64 -3.31
N GLU A 89 18.29 17.26 -2.34
CA GLU A 89 18.88 18.23 -1.43
C GLU A 89 19.55 17.47 -0.27
N ILE A 90 20.80 17.04 -0.47
CA ILE A 90 21.61 16.44 0.60
C ILE A 90 21.67 17.45 1.77
N PRO A 91 21.09 17.18 2.96
CA PRO A 91 21.37 18.03 4.10
C PRO A 91 22.85 17.85 4.40
N ALA A 92 23.62 18.95 4.35
CA ALA A 92 24.97 18.96 4.86
C ALA A 92 24.92 18.38 6.28
N LYS A 93 25.51 17.20 6.49
CA LYS A 93 25.71 16.66 7.83
C LYS A 93 26.46 17.75 8.59
N SER A 94 25.78 18.43 9.51
CA SER A 94 26.44 19.24 10.52
C SER A 94 27.36 18.30 11.27
N GLN A 95 28.66 18.55 11.14
CA GLN A 95 29.74 17.83 11.84
C GLN A 95 29.59 17.98 13.34
#